data_AF-A0A525CHI6-F1
#
_entry.id   AF-A0A525CHI6-F1
#
_cell.length_a   1.000
_cell.length_b   1.000
_cell.length_c   1.000
_cell.angle_alpha   90.00
_cell.angle_beta   90.00
_cell.angle_gamma   90.00
#
_symmetry.space_group_name_H-M   'P 1'
#
loop_
_entity.id
_entity.type
_entity.pdbx_description
1 polymer ?
#
loop_
_entity_poly.entity_id
_entity_poly.type
_entity_poly.pdbx_seq_one_letter_code
_entity_poly.pdbx_strand_id
1 'polypeptide(L)'
;MGATPSAWPLFQHITGLKGKLNIKYRALSSDEKAMAWKDLLDKTRSKDGSLLLALCSSGKRVTLEDMLDESSALDQFILELFEATGHPTQLGHRGPQIVVNPPDDQQAVGYDGVLYLEPGVEAP
;
A
#
# COMPACT_ATOMS: atom_id res chain seq x y z
N MET A 1 -7.20 21.52 -21.34
CA MET A 1 -6.59 20.21 -21.71
C MET A 1 -5.08 20.34 -21.53
N GLY A 2 -4.63 20.15 -20.29
CA GLY A 2 -3.28 20.51 -19.84
C GLY A 2 -2.39 19.28 -19.65
N ALA A 3 -1.08 19.54 -19.67
CA ALA A 3 0.04 18.63 -19.41
C ALA A 3 0.20 17.48 -20.42
N THR A 4 0.92 17.76 -21.51
CA THR A 4 1.51 16.78 -22.46
C THR A 4 0.52 15.90 -23.24
N PRO A 5 0.31 16.14 -24.55
CA PRO A 5 -0.48 15.28 -25.43
C PRO A 5 -0.07 13.79 -25.42
N SER A 6 1.20 13.50 -25.08
CA SER A 6 1.76 12.16 -24.94
C SER A 6 1.28 11.40 -23.69
N ALA A 7 0.76 12.09 -22.67
CA ALA A 7 0.28 11.45 -21.45
C ALA A 7 -0.99 10.62 -21.70
N TRP A 8 -1.86 11.08 -22.60
CA TRP A 8 -3.13 10.41 -22.87
C TRP A 8 -2.96 9.01 -23.49
N PRO A 9 -2.16 8.82 -24.56
CA PRO A 9 -1.82 7.48 -25.04
C PRO A 9 -1.23 6.58 -23.95
N LEU A 10 -0.33 7.10 -23.12
CA LEU A 10 0.26 6.34 -22.01
C LEU A 10 -0.82 5.85 -21.03
N PHE A 11 -1.73 6.71 -20.58
CA PHE A 11 -2.84 6.32 -19.71
C PHE A 11 -3.75 5.28 -20.36
N GLN A 12 -4.00 5.36 -21.67
CA GLN A 12 -4.79 4.36 -22.38
C GLN A 12 -4.11 2.98 -22.38
N HIS A 13 -2.79 2.92 -22.44
CA HIS A 13 -2.04 1.67 -22.32
C HIS A 13 -2.00 1.15 -20.88
N ILE A 14 -1.76 2.03 -19.90
CA ILE A 14 -1.70 1.66 -18.48
C ILE A 14 -3.04 1.13 -17.96
N THR A 15 -4.15 1.75 -18.38
CA THR A 15 -5.50 1.38 -17.93
C THR A 15 -6.13 0.23 -18.74
N GLY A 16 -5.45 -0.26 -19.78
CA GLY A 16 -5.96 -1.32 -20.65
C GLY A 16 -7.04 -0.88 -21.65
N LEU A 17 -7.33 0.42 -21.78
CA LEU A 17 -8.25 0.94 -22.81
C LEU A 17 -7.78 0.64 -24.24
N LYS A 18 -6.47 0.43 -24.42
CA LYS A 18 -5.84 0.06 -25.71
C LYS A 18 -5.05 -1.26 -25.63
N GLY A 19 -5.46 -2.21 -24.79
CA GLY A 19 -4.79 -3.52 -24.74
C GLY A 19 -4.96 -4.24 -23.41
N LYS A 20 -3.93 -4.99 -23.01
CA LYS A 20 -3.91 -5.66 -21.70
C LYS A 20 -3.56 -4.65 -20.60
N LEU A 21 -4.17 -4.82 -19.43
CA LEU A 21 -3.82 -4.07 -18.23
C LEU A 21 -2.40 -4.45 -17.79
N ASN A 22 -1.48 -3.48 -17.80
CA ASN A 22 -0.08 -3.71 -17.46
C ASN A 22 0.24 -3.43 -15.98
N ILE A 23 -0.71 -2.89 -15.21
CA ILE A 23 -0.61 -2.77 -13.76
C ILE A 23 -1.05 -4.09 -13.13
N LYS A 24 -0.20 -4.67 -12.31
CA LYS A 24 -0.48 -5.86 -11.51
C LYS A 24 -0.23 -5.62 -10.03
N TYR A 25 -0.83 -6.47 -9.22
CA TYR A 25 -0.62 -6.53 -7.78
C TYR A 25 0.21 -7.77 -7.43
N ARG A 26 1.18 -7.63 -6.51
CA ARG A 26 1.83 -8.76 -5.84
C ARG A 26 1.88 -8.54 -4.34
N ALA A 27 1.71 -9.61 -3.58
CA ALA A 27 1.93 -9.57 -2.13
C ALA A 27 3.43 -9.40 -1.84
N LEU A 28 3.74 -8.68 -0.75
CA LEU A 28 5.11 -8.55 -0.24
C LEU A 28 5.48 -9.80 0.56
N SER A 29 6.69 -10.32 0.37
CA SER A 29 7.23 -11.36 1.24
C SER A 29 7.60 -10.81 2.62
N SER A 30 7.76 -11.69 3.62
CA SER A 30 8.19 -11.29 4.96
C SER A 30 9.50 -10.50 4.95
N ASP A 31 10.46 -10.91 4.11
CA ASP A 31 11.74 -10.21 3.97
C ASP A 31 11.57 -8.82 3.33
N GLU A 32 10.66 -8.69 2.35
CA GLU A 32 10.39 -7.43 1.66
C GLU A 32 9.69 -6.41 2.57
N LYS A 33 8.88 -6.86 3.53
CA LYS A 33 8.19 -5.97 4.48
C LYS A 33 9.14 -5.23 5.42
N ALA A 34 10.36 -5.74 5.62
CA ALA A 34 11.38 -5.10 6.46
C ALA A 34 12.31 -4.15 5.67
N MET A 35 12.09 -4.00 4.36
CA MET A 35 12.93 -3.17 3.49
C MET A 35 12.36 -1.76 3.34
N ALA A 36 13.25 -0.81 3.07
CA ALA A 36 12.87 0.51 2.59
C ALA A 36 12.38 0.44 1.14
N TRP A 37 11.55 1.40 0.76
CA TRP A 37 10.95 1.47 -0.58
C TRP A 37 12.00 1.48 -1.69
N LYS A 38 13.09 2.24 -1.51
CA LYS A 38 14.20 2.28 -2.47
C LYS A 38 14.83 0.92 -2.68
N ASP A 39 15.11 0.18 -1.61
CA ASP A 39 15.71 -1.15 -1.70
C ASP A 39 14.77 -2.14 -2.42
N LEU A 40 13.46 -2.00 -2.20
CA LEU A 40 12.45 -2.78 -2.91
C LEU A 40 12.39 -2.43 -4.40
N LEU A 41 12.49 -1.15 -4.76
CA LEU A 41 12.57 -0.71 -6.14
C LEU A 41 13.80 -1.30 -6.82
N ASP A 42 14.98 -1.14 -6.21
CA ASP A 42 16.25 -1.61 -6.77
C ASP A 42 16.28 -3.13 -6.91
N LYS A 43 15.78 -3.86 -5.90
CA LYS A 43 15.65 -5.32 -5.92
C LYS A 43 14.68 -5.81 -6.99
N THR A 44 13.50 -5.20 -7.10
CA THR A 44 12.48 -5.61 -8.08
C THR A 44 12.98 -5.34 -9.49
N ARG A 45 13.51 -4.13 -9.73
CA ARG A 45 14.06 -3.75 -11.02
C ARG A 45 15.20 -4.66 -11.46
N SER A 46 16.08 -5.06 -10.54
CA SER A 46 17.20 -5.97 -10.83
C SER A 46 16.77 -7.42 -11.07
N LYS A 47 15.64 -7.86 -10.50
CA LYS A 47 15.17 -9.24 -10.58
C LYS A 47 14.43 -9.53 -11.88
N ASP A 48 13.47 -8.68 -12.24
CA ASP A 48 12.55 -8.94 -13.36
C ASP A 48 12.28 -7.71 -14.24
N GLY A 49 12.91 -6.57 -13.95
CA GLY A 49 12.72 -5.34 -14.73
C GLY A 49 11.37 -4.64 -14.48
N SER A 50 10.56 -5.13 -13.54
CA SER A 50 9.28 -4.50 -13.19
C SER A 50 9.49 -3.18 -12.45
N LEU A 51 8.53 -2.26 -12.61
CA LEU A 51 8.54 -0.96 -11.94
C LEU A 51 7.46 -0.92 -10.86
N LEU A 52 7.84 -0.77 -9.59
CA LEU A 52 6.85 -0.58 -8.52
C LEU A 52 6.25 0.82 -8.58
N LEU A 53 4.95 0.93 -8.35
CA LEU A 53 4.18 2.17 -8.42
C LEU A 53 3.64 2.60 -7.06
N ALA A 54 3.20 1.65 -6.24
CA ALA A 54 2.51 1.96 -4.99
C ALA A 54 2.63 0.83 -3.97
N LEU A 55 2.59 1.20 -2.69
CA LEU A 55 2.36 0.29 -1.57
C LEU A 55 0.86 0.18 -1.29
N CYS A 56 0.41 -1.03 -1.00
CA CYS A 56 -1.00 -1.33 -0.74
C CYS A 56 -1.15 -2.07 0.58
N SER A 57 -2.08 -1.62 1.41
CA SER A 57 -2.58 -2.36 2.57
C SER A 57 -4.03 -2.72 2.32
N SER A 58 -4.32 -4.02 2.38
CA SER A 58 -5.67 -4.52 2.57
C SER A 58 -6.11 -4.10 3.97
N GLY A 59 -7.25 -3.43 4.06
CA GLY A 59 -7.71 -2.74 5.26
C GLY A 59 -7.44 -3.49 6.57
N LYS A 60 -6.75 -2.85 7.51
CA LYS A 60 -6.55 -3.40 8.85
C LYS A 60 -7.82 -3.25 9.69
N ARG A 61 -8.05 -4.22 10.58
CA ARG A 61 -9.00 -4.05 11.69
C ARG A 61 -8.44 -2.96 12.59
N VAL A 62 -9.25 -1.94 12.87
CA VAL A 62 -8.90 -0.87 13.81
C VAL A 62 -9.40 -1.32 15.18
N THR A 63 -8.50 -1.49 16.14
CA THR A 63 -8.87 -1.71 17.54
C THR A 63 -8.95 -0.35 18.25
N LEU A 64 -9.66 -0.29 19.38
CA LEU A 64 -9.68 0.89 20.26
C LEU A 64 -8.26 1.35 20.62
N GLU A 65 -7.37 0.39 20.82
CA GLU A 65 -5.95 0.58 21.15
C GLU A 65 -5.19 1.36 20.05
N ASP A 66 -5.55 1.19 18.78
CA ASP A 66 -4.91 1.92 17.66
C ASP A 66 -5.32 3.40 17.59
N MET A 67 -6.40 3.80 18.27
CA MET A 67 -6.94 5.16 18.24
C MET A 67 -6.67 5.96 19.52
N LEU A 68 -6.20 5.29 20.57
CA LEU A 68 -6.04 5.83 21.91
C LEU A 68 -4.55 5.96 22.24
N ASP A 69 -4.18 7.10 22.82
CA ASP A 69 -2.80 7.35 23.25
C ASP A 69 -2.59 6.69 24.62
N GLU A 70 -1.73 5.67 24.69
CA GLU A 70 -1.43 4.94 25.93
C GLU A 70 -0.86 5.84 27.05
N SER A 71 -0.42 7.06 26.72
CA SER A 71 0.05 8.05 27.71
C SER A 71 -1.06 8.91 28.31
N SER A 72 -2.28 8.83 27.78
CA SER A 72 -3.46 9.56 28.29
C SER A 72 -4.20 8.72 29.32
N ALA A 73 -4.25 9.21 30.57
CA ALA A 73 -5.02 8.59 31.65
C ALA A 73 -6.54 8.49 31.32
N LEU A 74 -7.02 9.33 30.40
CA LEU A 74 -8.42 9.33 29.96
C LEU A 74 -8.68 8.19 28.97
N ASP A 75 -7.70 7.91 28.12
CA ASP A 75 -7.76 6.87 27.10
C ASP A 75 -7.65 5.48 27.75
N GLN A 76 -6.83 5.37 28.80
CA GLN A 76 -6.71 4.16 29.62
C GLN A 76 -8.01 3.86 30.41
N PHE A 77 -8.68 4.90 30.92
CA PHE A 77 -10.00 4.75 31.53
C PHE A 77 -11.07 4.31 30.51
N ILE A 78 -11.01 4.79 29.26
CA ILE A 78 -11.91 4.35 28.18
C ILE A 78 -11.70 2.86 27.89
N LEU A 79 -10.46 2.38 27.82
CA LEU A 79 -10.16 0.95 27.62
C LEU A 79 -10.73 0.08 28.74
N GLU A 80 -10.50 0.45 30.01
CA GLU A 80 -11.02 -0.28 31.17
C GLU A 80 -12.55 -0.35 31.19
N LEU A 81 -13.23 0.71 30.72
CA LEU A 81 -14.69 0.76 30.64
C LEU A 81 -15.25 -0.19 29.58
N PHE A 82 -14.57 -0.32 28.44
CA PHE A 82 -14.95 -1.29 27.40
C PHE A 82 -14.69 -2.73 27.85
N GLU A 83 -13.57 -2.99 28.53
CA GLU A 83 -13.27 -4.31 29.10
C GLU A 83 -14.28 -4.72 30.19
N ALA A 84 -14.62 -3.80 31.10
CA ALA A 84 -15.55 -4.05 32.21
C ALA A 84 -17.01 -4.27 31.75
N THR A 85 -17.40 -3.71 30.60
CA THR A 85 -18.76 -3.83 30.05
C THR A 85 -18.93 -5.00 29.07
N GLY A 86 -17.85 -5.71 28.75
CA GLY A 86 -17.87 -6.84 27.82
C GLY A 86 -18.18 -6.45 26.36
N HIS A 87 -18.02 -5.16 26.03
CA HIS A 87 -18.23 -4.68 24.68
C HIS A 87 -16.96 -4.88 23.83
N PRO A 88 -17.09 -5.41 22.60
CA PRO A 88 -15.93 -5.61 21.74
C PRO A 88 -15.27 -4.27 21.40
N THR A 89 -13.96 -4.16 21.60
CA THR A 89 -13.09 -3.00 21.28
C THR A 89 -12.91 -2.75 19.77
N GLN A 90 -13.77 -3.34 18.95
CA GLN A 90 -13.72 -3.26 17.49
C GLN A 90 -14.50 -2.02 17.03
N LEU A 91 -13.80 -0.94 16.67
CA LEU A 91 -14.42 0.30 16.20
C LEU A 91 -14.78 0.28 14.70
N GLY A 92 -14.10 -0.55 13.90
CA GLY A 92 -14.41 -0.72 12.49
C GLY A 92 -13.26 -1.22 11.63
N HIS A 93 -13.45 -1.15 10.31
CA HIS A 93 -12.45 -1.51 9.30
C HIS A 93 -11.88 -0.23 8.66
N ARG A 94 -10.55 -0.04 8.73
CA ARG A 94 -9.90 0.94 7.85
C ARG A 94 -10.02 0.40 6.43
N GLY A 95 -10.54 1.20 5.50
CA GLY A 95 -10.59 0.80 4.09
C GLY A 95 -9.19 0.50 3.52
N PRO A 96 -9.10 -0.10 2.32
CA PRO A 96 -7.81 -0.33 1.68
C PRO A 96 -7.05 0.99 1.52
N GLN A 97 -5.78 0.99 1.91
CA GLN A 97 -4.90 2.15 1.81
C GLN A 97 -3.89 1.93 0.69
N ILE A 98 -3.73 2.93 -0.17
CA ILE A 98 -2.75 2.92 -1.25
C ILE A 98 -1.87 4.16 -1.11
N VAL A 99 -0.56 3.96 -1.06
CA VAL A 99 0.43 5.04 -1.08
C VAL A 99 1.18 4.97 -2.40
N VAL A 100 0.91 5.94 -3.27
CA VAL A 100 1.49 6.03 -4.61
C VAL A 100 2.83 6.75 -4.52
N ASN A 101 3.86 6.18 -5.15
CA ASN A 101 5.23 6.69 -5.16
C ASN A 101 5.69 7.22 -3.79
N PRO A 102 5.72 6.36 -2.76
CA PRO A 102 6.19 6.74 -1.44
C PRO A 102 7.64 7.25 -1.49
N PRO A 103 8.09 8.00 -0.46
CA PRO A 103 9.47 8.46 -0.39
C PRO A 103 10.43 7.27 -0.23
N ASP A 104 11.68 7.44 -0.66
CA ASP A 104 12.70 6.38 -0.72
C ASP A 104 12.94 5.68 0.62
N ASP A 105 12.81 6.42 1.73
CA ASP A 105 13.00 5.97 3.10
C ASP A 105 11.75 5.32 3.73
N GLN A 106 10.62 5.33 3.02
CA GLN A 106 9.38 4.70 3.49
C GLN A 106 9.59 3.20 3.68
N GLN A 107 9.36 2.74 4.91
CA GLN A 107 9.37 1.32 5.24
C GLN A 107 8.11 0.63 4.67
N ALA A 108 8.28 -0.57 4.12
CA ALA A 108 7.18 -1.39 3.63
C ALA A 108 6.42 -2.13 4.75
N VAL A 109 6.83 -1.92 6.01
CA VAL A 109 6.16 -2.50 7.18
C VAL A 109 4.72 -1.99 7.27
N GLY A 110 3.79 -2.92 7.53
CA GLY A 110 2.36 -2.60 7.62
C GLY A 110 1.61 -2.59 6.29
N TYR A 111 2.28 -2.80 5.16
CA TYR A 111 1.67 -3.03 3.86
C TYR A 111 1.60 -4.53 3.52
N ASP A 112 0.65 -4.89 2.67
CA ASP A 112 0.37 -6.27 2.27
C ASP A 112 0.94 -6.60 0.90
N GLY A 113 1.06 -5.59 0.04
CA GLY A 113 1.54 -5.78 -1.32
C GLY A 113 1.93 -4.48 -2.00
N VAL A 114 2.29 -4.62 -3.27
CA VAL A 114 2.68 -3.52 -4.15
C VAL A 114 1.94 -3.63 -5.47
N LEU A 115 1.62 -2.47 -6.04
CA LEU A 115 1.27 -2.36 -7.44
C LEU A 115 2.55 -2.16 -8.26
N TYR A 116 2.65 -2.85 -9.38
CA TYR A 116 3.80 -2.77 -10.27
C TYR A 116 3.36 -2.79 -11.73
N LEU A 117 4.18 -2.17 -12.58
CA LEU A 117 4.10 -2.31 -14.03
C LEU A 117 4.99 -3.46 -14.46
N GLU A 118 4.43 -4.37 -15.24
CA GLU A 118 5.22 -5.38 -15.93
C GLU A 118 6.13 -4.72 -16.97
N PRO A 119 7.33 -5.27 -17.19
CA PRO A 119 8.18 -4.84 -18.29
C PRO A 119 7.41 -5.00 -19.61
N GLY A 120 7.50 -3.99 -20.47
CA GLY A 120 6.94 -4.08 -21.81
C GLY A 120 7.64 -5.19 -22.59
N VAL A 121 6.87 -6.16 -23.08
CA VAL A 121 7.39 -7.09 -24.09
C VAL A 121 7.50 -6.28 -25.38
N GLU A 122 8.73 -6.00 -25.81
CA GLU A 122 8.97 -5.46 -27.15
C GLU A 122 8.38 -6.49 -28.13
N ALA A 123 7.30 -6.12 -28.82
CA ALA A 123 6.76 -6.97 -29.86
C ALA A 123 7.81 -7.06 -30.97
N PRO A 124 8.14 -8.28 -31.47
CA PRO A 124 9.08 -8.45 -32.57
C PRO A 124 8.60 -7.78 -33.86
#